data_AF-A0A9W7QGQ3-F1
#
_entry.id   AF-A0A9W7QGQ3-F1
#
_cell.length_a   1.000
_cell.length_b   1.000
_cell.length_c   1.000
_cell.angle_alpha   90.00
_cell.angle_beta   90.00
_cell.angle_gamma   90.00
#
_symmetry.space_group_name_H-M   'P 1'
#
loop_
_entity.id
_entity.type
_entity.pdbx_description
1 polymer ?
#
loop_
_entity_poly.entity_id
_entity_poly.type
_entity_poly.pdbx_seq_one_letter_code
_entity_poly.pdbx_strand_id
1 'polypeptide(L)' 'MKLVNNIRMIMAKKKIDNIAELVRMTGVSRNSINKLWHNENVSSLRLDTLIAICEKLDVKLSDLIEYIPGDSEAK' A
#
# COMPACT_ATOMS: atom_id res chain seq x y z
N MET A 1 -16.13 3.48 -5.57
CA MET A 1 -14.81 4.12 -5.35
C MET A 1 -13.79 3.02 -5.35
N LYS A 2 -12.83 3.07 -6.28
CA LYS A 2 -11.72 2.14 -6.35
C LYS A 2 -10.42 2.87 -6.09
N LEU A 3 -9.65 2.34 -5.14
CA LEU A 3 -8.26 2.74 -4.93
C LEU A 3 -7.36 1.63 -5.45
N VAL A 4 -6.38 2.00 -6.27
CA VAL A 4 -5.28 1.12 -6.68
C VAL A 4 -4.00 1.56 -5.99
N ASN A 5 -3.04 0.65 -5.86
CA ASN A 5 -1.78 0.95 -5.19
C ASN A 5 -0.55 0.41 -5.93
N ASN A 6 0.59 1.05 -5.68
CA ASN A 6 1.87 0.77 -6.33
C ASN A 6 2.88 0.07 -5.40
N ILE A 7 2.46 -0.56 -4.30
CA ILE A 7 3.40 -1.08 -3.29
C ILE A 7 4.43 -2.04 -3.88
N ARG A 8 4.02 -2.91 -4.82
CA ARG A 8 4.90 -3.88 -5.47
C ARG A 8 6.01 -3.18 -6.27
N MET A 9 5.66 -2.12 -6.99
CA MET A 9 6.63 -1.32 -7.75
C MET A 9 7.59 -0.57 -6.84
N ILE A 10 7.09 -0.02 -5.72
CA ILE A 10 7.91 0.67 -4.72
C ILE A 10 8.90 -0.32 -4.07
N MET A 11 8.43 -1.50 -3.68
CA MET A 11 9.28 -2.57 -3.11
C MET A 11 10.40 -2.97 -4.08
N ALA A 12 10.06 -3.19 -5.36
CA ALA A 12 11.05 -3.54 -6.38
C ALA A 12 12.12 -2.44 -6.54
N LYS A 13 11.72 -1.16 -6.60
CA LYS A 13 12.64 -0.01 -6.69
C LYS A 13 13.53 0.11 -5.45
N LYS A 14 13.04 -0.27 -4.28
CA LYS A 14 13.74 -0.18 -2.99
C LYS A 14 14.45 -1.47 -2.57
N LYS A 15 14.43 -2.51 -3.42
CA LYS A 15 15.03 -3.82 -3.16
C LYS A 15 14.52 -4.47 -1.86
N ILE A 16 13.21 -4.36 -1.63
CA ILE A 16 12.53 -5.05 -0.53
C ILE A 16 12.01 -6.38 -1.08
N ASP A 17 12.55 -7.48 -0.60
CA ASP A 17 12.40 -8.78 -1.26
C ASP A 17 11.08 -9.48 -0.90
N ASN A 18 10.51 -9.17 0.26
CA ASN A 18 9.33 -9.87 0.74
C ASN A 18 8.44 -9.06 1.70
N ILE A 19 7.21 -9.54 1.87
CA ILE A 19 6.21 -8.92 2.76
C ILE A 19 6.68 -8.89 4.23
N ALA A 20 7.41 -9.90 4.69
CA ALA A 20 7.84 -9.96 6.08
C ALA A 20 8.85 -8.84 6.40
N GLU A 21 9.74 -8.54 5.47
CA GLU A 21 10.64 -7.39 5.53
C GLU A 21 9.86 -6.07 5.54
N LEU A 22 8.89 -5.90 4.63
CA LEU A 22 8.07 -4.69 4.59
C LEU A 22 7.31 -4.46 5.92
N VAL A 23 6.76 -5.52 6.52
CA VAL A 23 6.11 -5.44 7.85
C VAL A 23 7.09 -4.99 8.93
N ARG A 24 8.30 -5.55 8.96
CA ARG A 24 9.34 -5.16 9.93
C ARG A 24 9.77 -3.70 9.76
N MET A 25 9.96 -3.25 8.52
CA MET A 25 10.40 -1.88 8.21
C MET A 25 9.33 -0.84 8.54
N THR A 26 8.08 -1.14 8.19
CA THR A 26 6.96 -0.18 8.32
C THR A 26 6.30 -0.20 9.69
N GLY A 27 6.41 -1.30 10.44
CA GLY A 27 5.63 -1.52 11.67
C GLY A 27 4.13 -1.71 11.43
N VAL A 28 3.71 -1.77 10.15
CA VAL A 28 2.31 -1.93 9.78
C VAL A 28 1.90 -3.40 9.86
N SER A 29 0.65 -3.64 10.29
CA SER A 29 0.13 -5.00 10.42
C SER A 29 0.21 -5.80 9.12
N ARG A 30 0.48 -7.11 9.23
CA ARG A 30 0.51 -8.03 8.09
C ARG A 30 -0.78 -7.98 7.28
N ASN A 31 -1.92 -7.83 7.93
CA ASN A 31 -3.22 -7.73 7.27
C ASN A 31 -3.32 -6.49 6.38
N SER A 32 -2.90 -5.32 6.88
CA SER A 32 -2.88 -4.09 6.09
C SER A 32 -1.93 -4.17 4.91
N ILE A 33 -0.73 -4.76 5.09
CA ILE A 33 0.21 -4.96 3.98
C ILE A 33 -0.35 -5.94 2.95
N ASN A 34 -1.03 -7.01 3.37
CA ASN A 34 -1.65 -7.96 2.44
C ASN A 34 -2.72 -7.31 1.57
N LYS A 35 -3.54 -6.40 2.13
CA LYS A 35 -4.52 -5.62 1.34
C LYS A 35 -3.86 -4.81 0.23
N LEU A 36 -2.75 -4.14 0.52
CA LEU A 36 -1.96 -3.44 -0.50
C LEU A 36 -1.33 -4.43 -1.48
N TRP A 37 -0.75 -5.52 -0.99
CA TRP A 37 -0.09 -6.52 -1.83
C TRP A 37 -1.05 -7.12 -2.86
N HIS A 38 -2.27 -7.48 -2.46
CA HIS A 38 -3.28 -8.04 -3.34
C HIS A 38 -4.16 -6.99 -4.03
N ASN A 39 -3.97 -5.71 -3.71
CA ASN A 39 -4.81 -4.61 -4.17
C ASN A 39 -6.31 -4.84 -3.87
N GLU A 40 -6.59 -5.36 -2.67
CA GLU A 40 -7.91 -5.75 -2.20
C GLU A 40 -8.35 -4.86 -1.03
N ASN A 41 -9.56 -4.30 -1.11
CA ASN A 41 -10.13 -3.43 -0.06
C ASN A 41 -9.18 -2.30 0.36
N VAL A 42 -8.44 -1.71 -0.58
CA VAL A 42 -7.46 -0.64 -0.32
C VAL A 42 -8.16 0.58 0.30
N SER A 43 -9.40 0.85 -0.14
CA SER A 43 -10.31 1.86 0.43
C SER A 43 -10.54 1.75 1.95
N SER A 44 -10.40 0.55 2.51
CA SER A 44 -10.60 0.29 3.95
C SER A 44 -9.37 0.59 4.83
N LEU A 45 -8.22 0.88 4.22
CA LEU A 45 -7.01 1.22 4.95
C LEU A 45 -7.14 2.63 5.53
N ARG A 46 -6.76 2.77 6.80
CA ARG A 46 -6.71 4.08 7.44
C ARG A 46 -5.56 4.91 6.88
N LEU A 47 -5.75 6.23 6.83
CA LEU A 47 -4.76 7.15 6.29
C LEU A 47 -3.44 7.13 7.08
N ASP A 48 -3.50 7.00 8.40
CA ASP A 48 -2.31 6.85 9.28
C ASP A 48 -1.41 5.67 8.86
N THR A 49 -2.03 4.56 8.43
CA THR A 49 -1.36 3.35 7.99
C THR A 49 -0.63 3.59 6.67
N LEU A 50 -1.26 4.29 5.74
CA LEU A 50 -0.66 4.66 4.45
C LEU A 50 0.50 5.64 4.66
N ILE A 51 0.33 6.63 5.55
CA ILE A 51 1.38 7.60 5.89
C ILE A 51 2.58 6.89 6.52
N ALA A 52 2.39 5.96 7.46
CA ALA A 52 3.49 5.22 8.08
C ALA A 52 4.33 4.44 7.04
N ILE A 53 3.68 3.86 6.02
CA ILE A 53 4.39 3.21 4.90
C ILE A 53 5.17 4.26 4.10
N CYS A 54 4.54 5.39 3.77
CA CYS A 54 5.17 6.47 3.02
C CYS A 54 6.42 7.01 3.71
N GLU A 55 6.37 7.24 5.03
CA GLU A 55 7.52 7.73 5.82
C GLU A 55 8.68 6.73 5.83
N LYS A 56 8.39 5.44 6.05
CA LYS A 56 9.43 4.40 6.14
C LYS A 56 10.01 4.03 4.80
N LEU A 57 9.22 4.20 3.74
CA LEU A 57 9.68 4.00 2.39
C LEU A 57 10.15 5.30 1.74
N ASP A 58 10.08 6.48 2.37
CA ASP A 58 10.44 7.76 1.74
C ASP A 58 9.80 7.94 0.34
N VAL A 59 8.47 7.90 0.30
CA VAL A 59 7.64 8.11 -0.91
C VAL A 59 6.46 9.00 -0.60
N LYS A 60 5.87 9.66 -1.61
CA LYS A 60 4.64 10.43 -1.41
C LYS A 60 3.42 9.51 -1.40
N LEU A 61 2.35 9.94 -0.74
CA LEU A 61 1.07 9.22 -0.77
C LEU A 61 0.53 9.04 -2.20
N SER A 62 0.72 10.05 -3.06
CA SER A 62 0.36 10.00 -4.48
C SER A 62 1.15 8.98 -5.29
N ASP A 63 2.35 8.61 -4.83
CA ASP A 63 3.15 7.57 -5.48
C ASP A 63 2.66 6.17 -5.06
N LEU A 64 2.08 6.07 -3.85
CA LEU A 64 1.59 4.82 -3.28
C LEU A 64 0.16 4.49 -3.72
N ILE A 65 -0.76 5.44 -3.73
CA ILE A 65 -2.20 5.25 -3.95
C ILE A 65 -2.72 6.14 -5.07
N GLU A 66 -3.60 5.58 -5.89
CA GLU A 66 -4.31 6.31 -6.94
C GLU A 66 -5.81 6.01 -6.87
N TYR A 67 -6.63 7.06 -6.98
CA TYR A 67 -8.08 6.95 -7.08
C TYR A 67 -8.51 6.85 -8.53
N ILE A 68 -9.34 5.86 -8.85
CA ILE A 68 -9.91 5.66 -10.18
C ILE A 68 -11.39 6.04 -10.16
N PRO A 69 -11.78 7.20 -10.75
CA PRO A 69 -13.18 7.60 -10.84
C PRO A 69 -14.00 6.65 -11.71
N GLY A 70 -15.28 6.47 -11.35
CA GLY A 70 -16.22 5.66 -12.14
C GLY A 70 -16.09 4.15 -11.96
N ASP A 71 -15.08 3.68 -11.22
CA ASP A 71 -14.89 2.26 -10.90
C ASP A 71 -15.36 1.94 -9.47
N SER A 72 -16.08 0.84 -9.33
CA SER A 72 -16.53 0.30 -8.05
C SER A 72 -15.66 -0.91 -7.76
N GLU A 73 -15.06 -1.01 -6.57
CA GLU A 73 -14.31 -2.20 -6.17
C GLU A 73 -15.18 -3.44 -6.43
N ALA A 74 -14.85 -4.20 -7.47
CA ALA A 74 -15.53 -5.45 -7.77
C ALA A 74 -15.29 -6.38 -6.59
N LYS A 75 -16.37 -6.92 -6.05
CA LYS A 75 -16.36 -7.86 -4.91
C LYS A 75 -15.65 -9.15 -5.25
#